data_AF-A0A2E7U2Q4-F1
#
_entry.id   AF-A0A2E7U2Q4-F1
#
_cell.length_a   1.000
_cell.length_b   1.000
_cell.length_c   1.000
_cell.angle_alpha   90.00
_cell.angle_beta   90.00
_cell.angle_gamma   90.00
#
_symmetry.space_group_name_H-M   'P 1'
#
loop_
_entity.id
_entity.type
_entity.pdbx_description
1 polymer ?
#
loop_
_entity_poly.entity_id
_entity_poly.type
_entity_poly.pdbx_seq_one_letter_code
_entity_poly.pdbx_strand_id
1 'polypeptide(L)'
;VMSVSFRRTSDVLAGRYFNTRLRQTYPRLTTAGLDVNSGPALYEDLLRQARQQALVILSTYVTAFSQSGSLALPEEVVDFAGQLTEIGVPHIVISFGNPYLITELPDVRAYMLAWSGSEVSQTAAAQALFGEIEISGRVPTRIPPLYEIGDGIMIPKKLVGNDRD
;
A
#
# COMPACT_ATOMS: atom_id res chain seq x y z
N VAL A 1 -8.09 -8.41 8.58
CA VAL A 1 -7.30 -7.59 7.63
C VAL A 1 -7.22 -6.21 8.22
N MET A 2 -6.03 -5.64 8.25
CA MET A 2 -5.80 -4.28 8.73
C MET A 2 -5.30 -3.42 7.57
N SER A 3 -5.86 -2.22 7.42
CA SER A 3 -5.40 -1.22 6.47
C SER A 3 -4.81 -0.05 7.23
N VAL A 4 -3.52 0.20 7.04
CA VAL A 4 -2.78 1.31 7.65
C VAL A 4 -2.47 2.31 6.54
N SER A 5 -2.85 3.57 6.70
CA SER A 5 -2.63 4.62 5.70
C SER A 5 -1.69 5.70 6.23
N PHE A 6 -0.48 5.78 5.69
CA PHE A 6 0.42 6.91 5.91
C PHE A 6 0.07 8.04 4.95
N ARG A 7 -0.28 9.21 5.49
CA ARG A 7 -0.78 10.35 4.72
C ARG A 7 -0.43 11.67 5.38
N ARG A 8 -0.55 12.77 4.63
CA ARG A 8 -0.57 14.11 5.24
C ARG A 8 -1.82 14.26 6.11
N THR A 9 -1.70 14.95 7.24
CA THR A 9 -2.82 15.21 8.15
C THR A 9 -4.00 15.90 7.45
N SER A 10 -3.72 16.75 6.46
CA SER A 10 -4.73 17.45 5.65
C SER A 10 -5.39 16.59 4.57
N ASP A 11 -4.85 15.41 4.25
CA ASP A 11 -5.36 14.55 3.18
C ASP A 11 -6.47 13.64 3.71
N VAL A 12 -7.66 14.20 3.87
CA VAL A 12 -8.82 13.46 4.37
C VAL A 12 -9.34 12.38 3.42
N LEU A 13 -8.97 12.42 2.13
CA LEU A 13 -9.42 11.47 1.11
C LEU A 13 -8.48 10.27 0.96
N ALA A 14 -7.23 10.38 1.40
CA ALA A 14 -6.31 9.25 1.48
C ALA A 14 -6.92 8.07 2.25
N GLY A 15 -6.95 6.91 1.59
CA GLY A 15 -7.51 5.67 2.11
C GLY A 15 -9.04 5.58 2.07
N ARG A 16 -9.79 6.65 1.79
CA ARG A 16 -11.25 6.65 1.91
C ARG A 16 -11.90 5.62 0.97
N TYR A 17 -11.58 5.70 -0.32
CA TYR A 17 -12.19 4.86 -1.35
C TYR A 17 -11.63 3.45 -1.31
N PHE A 18 -10.31 3.34 -1.09
CA PHE A 18 -9.63 2.07 -0.92
C PHE A 18 -10.21 1.28 0.26
N ASN A 19 -10.32 1.89 1.45
CA ASN A 19 -10.89 1.25 2.63
C ASN A 19 -12.39 0.96 2.48
N THR A 20 -13.13 1.80 1.75
CA THR A 20 -14.55 1.53 1.44
C THR A 20 -14.68 0.25 0.63
N ARG A 21 -13.88 0.10 -0.43
CA ARG A 21 -13.88 -1.10 -1.26
C ARG A 21 -13.40 -2.31 -0.47
N LEU A 22 -12.32 -2.19 0.32
CA LEU A 22 -11.84 -3.28 1.18
C LEU A 22 -12.93 -3.76 2.16
N ARG A 23 -13.72 -2.85 2.76
CA ARG A 23 -14.81 -3.20 3.69
C ARG A 23 -15.93 -4.01 3.05
N GLN A 24 -16.18 -3.84 1.76
CA GLN A 24 -17.18 -4.64 1.04
C GLN A 24 -16.79 -6.13 1.02
N THR A 25 -15.50 -6.45 1.02
CA THR A 25 -14.98 -7.83 1.06
C THR A 25 -14.64 -8.27 2.49
N TYR A 26 -14.12 -7.36 3.32
CA TYR A 26 -13.76 -7.60 4.71
C TYR A 26 -14.61 -6.72 5.65
N PRO A 27 -15.83 -7.14 6.04
CA PRO A 27 -16.71 -6.34 6.90
C PRO A 27 -16.09 -5.96 8.26
N ARG A 28 -15.10 -6.73 8.73
CA ARG A 28 -14.33 -6.49 9.96
C ARG A 28 -12.95 -5.85 9.68
N LEU A 29 -12.82 -5.03 8.65
CA LEU A 29 -11.58 -4.32 8.33
C LEU A 29 -11.22 -3.36 9.48
N THR A 30 -10.04 -3.57 10.09
CA THR A 30 -9.44 -2.58 10.99
C THR A 30 -8.73 -1.53 10.15
N THR A 31 -8.90 -0.25 10.49
CA THR A 31 -8.24 0.85 9.78
C THR A 31 -7.49 1.76 10.73
N ALA A 32 -6.27 2.16 10.37
CA ALA A 32 -5.48 3.13 11.11
C ALA A 32 -4.87 4.18 10.18
N GLY A 33 -4.75 5.41 10.67
CA GLY A 33 -4.07 6.49 9.97
C GLY A 33 -2.74 6.81 10.66
N LEU A 34 -1.69 6.98 9.86
CA LEU A 34 -0.41 7.50 10.27
C LEU A 34 -0.15 8.81 9.52
N ASP A 35 0.54 9.71 10.18
CA ASP A 35 1.07 10.95 9.62
C ASP A 35 2.41 11.29 10.29
N VAL A 36 3.02 12.41 9.89
CA VAL A 36 4.32 12.85 10.43
C VAL A 36 4.31 13.16 11.93
N ASN A 37 3.14 13.28 12.56
CA ASN A 37 3.01 13.53 14.00
C ASN A 37 2.69 12.24 14.79
N SER A 38 2.64 11.09 14.11
CA SER A 38 2.36 9.81 14.76
C SER A 38 3.53 9.40 15.65
N GLY A 39 3.26 9.26 16.95
CA GLY A 39 4.27 8.88 17.94
C GLY A 39 4.53 7.38 18.01
N PRO A 40 5.63 6.96 18.66
CA PRO A 40 6.07 5.56 18.74
C PRO A 40 5.02 4.61 19.34
N ALA A 41 4.27 5.07 20.36
CA ALA A 41 3.22 4.27 21.00
C ALA A 41 2.13 3.80 20.02
N LEU A 42 1.84 4.59 18.97
CA LEU A 42 0.88 4.20 17.94
C LEU A 42 1.45 3.07 17.07
N TYR A 43 2.71 3.17 16.63
CA TYR A 43 3.37 2.11 15.87
C TYR A 43 3.44 0.79 16.65
N GLU A 44 3.83 0.85 17.93
CA GLU A 44 3.83 -0.31 18.81
C GLU A 44 2.45 -0.97 18.93
N ASP A 45 1.39 -0.16 19.05
CA ASP A 45 0.03 -0.68 19.10
C ASP A 45 -0.41 -1.32 17.79
N LEU A 46 -0.09 -0.69 16.66
CA LEU A 46 -0.37 -1.25 15.34
C LEU A 46 0.37 -2.57 15.12
N LEU A 47 1.61 -2.72 15.58
CA LEU A 47 2.34 -3.99 15.51
C LEU A 47 1.72 -5.07 16.37
N ARG A 48 1.27 -4.73 17.59
CA ARG A 48 0.54 -5.68 18.44
C ARG A 48 -0.75 -6.15 17.76
N GLN A 49 -1.52 -5.22 17.17
CA GLN A 49 -2.74 -5.54 16.43
C GLN A 49 -2.44 -6.37 15.18
N ALA A 50 -1.36 -6.05 14.45
CA ALA A 50 -0.94 -6.71 13.21
C ALA A 50 -0.73 -8.22 13.38
N ARG A 51 -0.21 -8.68 14.52
CA ARG A 51 0.01 -10.10 14.81
C ARG A 51 -1.27 -10.96 14.78
N GLN A 52 -2.42 -10.33 14.94
CA GLN A 52 -3.73 -11.00 14.90
C GLN A 52 -4.40 -10.89 13.52
N GLN A 53 -3.74 -10.28 12.55
CA GLN A 53 -4.29 -10.03 11.22
C GLN A 53 -3.76 -11.06 10.23
N ALA A 54 -4.65 -11.59 9.40
CA ALA A 54 -4.25 -12.43 8.26
C ALA A 54 -3.47 -11.66 7.18
N LEU A 55 -3.64 -10.34 7.11
CA LEU A 55 -2.99 -9.46 6.16
C LEU A 55 -2.98 -8.02 6.71
N VAL A 56 -1.84 -7.34 6.56
CA VAL A 56 -1.70 -5.90 6.73
C VAL A 56 -1.48 -5.23 5.37
N ILE A 57 -2.25 -4.19 5.07
CA ILE A 57 -2.05 -3.37 3.88
C ILE A 57 -1.54 -2.02 4.33
N LEU A 58 -0.29 -1.71 4.04
CA LEU A 58 0.32 -0.42 4.32
C LEU A 58 0.25 0.46 3.07
N SER A 59 -0.63 1.45 3.08
CA SER A 59 -0.82 2.38 1.97
C SER A 59 -0.10 3.70 2.25
N THR A 60 0.68 4.20 1.29
CA THR A 60 1.38 5.48 1.38
C THR A 60 0.80 6.49 0.40
N TYR A 61 0.52 7.70 0.88
CA TYR A 61 -0.04 8.81 0.09
C TYR A 61 0.95 9.97 0.03
N VAL A 62 2.18 9.65 -0.39
CA VAL A 62 3.28 10.62 -0.59
C VAL A 62 3.43 10.85 -2.09
N THR A 63 3.40 12.10 -2.52
CA THR A 63 3.54 12.46 -3.93
C THR A 63 4.99 12.86 -4.25
N ALA A 64 5.46 12.53 -5.46
CA ALA A 64 6.84 12.81 -5.89
C ALA A 64 7.17 14.32 -6.08
N PHE A 65 6.20 15.20 -5.84
CA PHE A 65 6.35 16.66 -5.96
C PHE A 65 5.89 17.36 -4.67
N SER A 66 6.06 16.72 -3.51
CA SER A 66 5.62 17.31 -2.24
C SER A 66 6.39 18.62 -1.96
N GLN A 67 5.66 19.74 -1.82
CA GLN A 67 6.26 21.05 -1.51
C GLN A 67 6.92 21.08 -0.12
N SER A 68 6.64 20.09 0.73
CA SER A 68 7.24 19.94 2.06
C SER A 68 8.68 19.41 2.03
N GLY A 69 9.25 19.13 0.87
CA GLY A 69 10.67 18.83 0.70
C GLY A 69 11.11 17.40 1.00
N SER A 70 10.30 16.59 1.69
CA SER A 70 10.59 15.16 1.84
C SER A 70 9.88 14.34 0.77
N LEU A 71 10.69 13.73 -0.10
CA LEU A 71 10.29 12.67 -1.03
C LEU A 71 10.32 11.29 -0.37
N ALA A 72 10.83 11.20 0.86
CA ALA A 72 11.06 9.96 1.57
C ALA A 72 9.93 9.63 2.56
N LEU A 73 9.85 8.36 2.97
CA LEU A 73 9.06 7.97 4.12
C LEU A 73 9.77 8.37 5.42
N PRO A 74 9.04 8.69 6.49
CA PRO A 74 9.64 8.73 7.82
C PRO A 74 10.25 7.37 8.18
N GLU A 75 11.36 7.39 8.91
CA GLU A 75 12.08 6.20 9.36
C GLU A 75 11.13 5.26 10.11
N GLU A 76 10.21 5.79 10.90
CA GLU A 76 9.24 5.00 11.66
C GLU A 76 8.27 4.20 10.77
N VAL A 77 7.95 4.71 9.56
CA VAL A 77 7.11 3.98 8.60
C VAL A 77 7.91 2.88 7.91
N VAL A 78 9.18 3.13 7.62
CA VAL A 78 10.12 2.13 7.07
C VAL A 78 10.32 1.01 8.08
N ASP A 79 10.64 1.35 9.33
CA ASP A 79 10.81 0.44 10.44
C ASP A 79 9.55 -0.39 10.70
N PHE A 80 8.37 0.24 10.65
CA PHE A 80 7.11 -0.50 10.80
C PHE A 80 6.94 -1.58 9.73
N ALA A 81 7.26 -1.27 8.46
CA ALA A 81 7.23 -2.27 7.39
C ALA A 81 8.29 -3.37 7.56
N GLY A 82 9.51 -2.99 7.99
CA GLY A 82 10.58 -3.94 8.32
C GLY A 82 10.16 -4.89 9.44
N GLN A 83 9.60 -4.36 10.53
CA GLN A 83 9.14 -5.15 11.67
C GLN A 83 7.98 -6.08 11.32
N LEU A 84 7.06 -5.69 10.42
CA LEU A 84 6.05 -6.62 9.88
C LEU A 84 6.69 -7.82 9.17
N THR A 85 7.80 -7.60 8.47
CA THR A 85 8.59 -8.67 7.82
C THR A 85 9.25 -9.57 8.88
N GLU A 86 9.95 -8.97 9.84
CA GLU A 86 10.66 -9.68 10.90
C GLU A 86 9.75 -10.59 11.74
N ILE A 87 8.56 -10.10 12.10
CA ILE A 87 7.60 -10.88 12.90
C ILE A 87 6.74 -11.83 12.05
N GLY A 88 6.98 -11.90 10.73
CA GLY A 88 6.33 -12.83 9.82
C GLY A 88 4.85 -12.52 9.53
N VAL A 89 4.40 -11.28 9.70
CA VAL A 89 3.03 -10.87 9.35
C VAL A 89 2.92 -10.68 7.84
N PRO A 90 1.99 -11.38 7.15
CA PRO A 90 1.73 -11.12 5.74
C PRO A 90 1.34 -9.67 5.52
N HIS A 91 2.04 -8.97 4.64
CA HIS A 91 1.75 -7.58 4.36
C HIS A 91 2.04 -7.22 2.89
N ILE A 92 1.38 -6.16 2.44
CA ILE A 92 1.57 -5.55 1.13
C ILE A 92 1.72 -4.04 1.33
N VAL A 93 2.69 -3.43 0.66
CA VAL A 93 2.82 -1.97 0.58
C VAL A 93 2.21 -1.47 -0.72
N ILE A 94 1.42 -0.40 -0.65
CA ILE A 94 0.82 0.24 -1.83
C ILE A 94 1.18 1.71 -1.83
N SER A 95 1.89 2.17 -2.86
CA SER A 95 2.17 3.60 -3.05
C SER A 95 1.15 4.23 -3.98
N PHE A 96 0.45 5.22 -3.46
CA PHE A 96 -0.51 6.07 -4.18
C PHE A 96 0.14 7.40 -4.60
N GLY A 97 1.38 7.36 -5.10
CA GLY A 97 2.08 8.56 -5.53
C GLY A 97 3.51 8.30 -5.98
N ASN A 98 4.44 8.43 -5.04
CA ASN A 98 5.86 8.41 -5.31
C ASN A 98 6.37 6.99 -5.62
N PRO A 99 6.88 6.73 -6.84
CA PRO A 99 7.37 5.40 -7.20
C PRO A 99 8.71 5.05 -6.55
N TYR A 100 9.46 6.03 -6.04
CA TYR A 100 10.80 5.81 -5.51
C TYR A 100 10.83 5.26 -4.08
N LEU A 101 9.70 5.26 -3.37
CA LEU A 101 9.62 4.78 -1.98
C LEU A 101 9.95 3.31 -1.79
N ILE A 102 9.83 2.50 -2.85
CA ILE A 102 10.24 1.09 -2.81
C ILE A 102 11.75 0.93 -2.50
N THR A 103 12.57 1.93 -2.81
CA THR A 103 14.02 1.90 -2.52
C THR A 103 14.34 1.96 -1.02
N GLU A 104 13.40 2.43 -0.21
CA GLU A 104 13.52 2.52 1.25
C GLU A 104 12.98 1.26 1.95
N LEU A 105 12.39 0.32 1.19
CA LEU A 105 11.65 -0.83 1.73
C LEU A 105 12.23 -2.16 1.20
N PRO A 106 13.53 -2.44 1.40
CA PRO A 106 14.23 -3.55 0.75
C PRO A 106 13.67 -4.94 1.12
N ASP A 107 13.10 -5.08 2.31
CA ASP A 107 12.60 -6.37 2.82
C ASP A 107 11.13 -6.65 2.49
N VAL A 108 10.42 -5.67 1.93
CA VAL A 108 9.01 -5.83 1.58
C VAL A 108 8.86 -6.75 0.37
N ARG A 109 8.17 -7.88 0.56
CA ARG A 109 7.99 -8.92 -0.47
C ARG A 109 6.89 -8.62 -1.49
N ALA A 110 5.95 -7.72 -1.16
CA ALA A 110 4.84 -7.38 -2.03
C ALA A 110 4.61 -5.87 -2.03
N TYR A 111 4.79 -5.26 -3.21
CA TYR A 111 4.68 -3.82 -3.41
C TYR A 111 3.86 -3.50 -4.66
N MET A 112 2.94 -2.55 -4.55
CA MET A 112 2.10 -2.10 -5.66
C MET A 112 2.23 -0.58 -5.88
N LEU A 113 2.43 -0.18 -7.13
CA LEU A 113 2.34 1.21 -7.57
C LEU A 113 0.92 1.51 -8.09
N ALA A 114 0.16 2.30 -7.34
CA ALA A 114 -1.17 2.78 -7.70
C ALA A 114 -1.18 4.25 -8.17
N TRP A 115 -0.01 4.90 -8.18
CA TRP A 115 0.31 6.21 -8.78
C TRP A 115 -0.35 7.45 -8.21
N SER A 116 -1.56 7.38 -7.67
CA SER A 116 -2.30 8.57 -7.26
C SER A 116 -3.28 8.28 -6.14
N GLY A 117 -3.46 9.25 -5.24
CA GLY A 117 -4.52 9.23 -4.22
C GLY A 117 -5.94 9.41 -4.77
N SER A 118 -6.13 9.52 -6.09
CA SER A 118 -7.45 9.67 -6.71
C SER A 118 -8.39 8.50 -6.40
N GLU A 119 -9.70 8.75 -6.43
CA GLU A 119 -10.74 7.72 -6.26
C GLU A 119 -10.57 6.55 -7.24
N VAL A 120 -10.26 6.85 -8.51
CA VAL A 120 -10.07 5.84 -9.56
C VAL A 120 -8.89 4.93 -9.23
N SER A 121 -7.74 5.52 -8.86
CA SER A 121 -6.54 4.76 -8.47
C SER A 121 -6.76 3.91 -7.22
N GLN A 122 -7.41 4.47 -6.20
CA GLN A 122 -7.76 3.75 -4.97
C GLN A 122 -8.70 2.56 -5.26
N THR A 123 -9.72 2.78 -6.08
CA THR A 123 -10.68 1.72 -6.43
C THR A 123 -10.00 0.62 -7.26
N ALA A 124 -9.20 0.99 -8.27
CA ALA A 124 -8.48 0.04 -9.10
C ALA A 124 -7.48 -0.80 -8.29
N ALA A 125 -6.73 -0.19 -7.35
CA ALA A 125 -5.80 -0.92 -6.48
C ALA A 125 -6.52 -1.99 -5.65
N ALA A 126 -7.70 -1.65 -5.09
CA ALA A 126 -8.48 -2.63 -4.33
C ALA A 126 -9.04 -3.74 -5.23
N GLN A 127 -9.59 -3.40 -6.41
CA GLN A 127 -10.08 -4.38 -7.38
C GLN A 127 -8.96 -5.34 -7.84
N ALA A 128 -7.77 -4.81 -8.09
CA ALA A 128 -6.59 -5.58 -8.48
C ALA A 128 -6.16 -6.55 -7.37
N LEU A 129 -6.13 -6.11 -6.10
CA LEU A 129 -5.84 -6.99 -4.97
C LEU A 129 -6.84 -8.14 -4.82
N PHE A 130 -8.11 -7.91 -5.17
CA PHE A 130 -9.13 -8.94 -5.16
C PHE A 130 -9.16 -9.79 -6.44
N GLY A 131 -8.31 -9.49 -7.42
CA GLY A 131 -8.25 -10.16 -8.71
C GLY A 131 -9.48 -9.90 -9.59
N GLU A 132 -10.22 -8.82 -9.35
CA GLU A 132 -11.41 -8.47 -10.15
C GLU A 132 -11.02 -7.87 -11.50
N ILE A 133 -9.86 -7.23 -11.53
CA ILE A 133 -9.20 -6.75 -12.73
C ILE A 133 -7.81 -7.37 -12.82
N GLU A 134 -7.26 -7.41 -14.03
CA GLU A 134 -5.88 -7.82 -14.23
C GLU A 134 -4.90 -6.75 -13.71
N ILE A 135 -3.71 -7.18 -13.28
CA ILE A 135 -2.56 -6.33 -13.07
C ILE A 135 -1.70 -6.44 -14.33
N SER A 136 -1.76 -5.43 -15.19
CA SER A 136 -0.99 -5.35 -16.44
C SER A 136 -0.07 -4.12 -16.52
N GLY A 137 -0.03 -3.31 -15.47
CA GLY A 137 0.76 -2.09 -15.40
C GLY A 137 2.26 -2.32 -15.58
N ARG A 138 2.92 -1.33 -16.18
CA ARG A 138 4.38 -1.21 -16.32
C ARG A 138 4.83 0.15 -15.85
N VAL A 139 6.00 0.21 -15.20
CA VAL A 139 6.56 1.48 -14.74
C VAL A 139 7.03 2.31 -15.96
N PRO A 140 6.60 3.58 -16.11
CA PRO A 140 6.97 4.44 -17.22
C PRO A 140 8.28 5.22 -16.97
N THR A 141 8.93 5.00 -15.83
CA THR A 141 10.17 5.65 -15.40
C THR A 141 11.12 4.62 -14.80
N ARG A 142 12.42 4.90 -14.82
CA ARG A 142 13.41 4.10 -14.07
C ARG A 142 13.23 4.34 -12.57
N ILE A 143 13.48 3.33 -11.76
CA ILE A 143 13.58 3.40 -10.30
C ILE A 143 14.94 2.81 -9.90
N PRO A 144 16.04 3.56 -10.07
CA PRO A 144 17.37 3.04 -9.77
C PRO A 144 17.56 2.78 -8.27
N PRO A 145 18.33 1.74 -7.89
CA PRO A 145 18.98 0.76 -8.75
C PRO A 145 18.09 -0.46 -9.09
N LEU A 146 16.80 -0.42 -8.73
CA LEU A 146 15.95 -1.61 -8.63
C LEU A 146 15.23 -2.00 -9.92
N TYR A 147 14.70 -1.02 -10.68
CA TYR A 147 13.80 -1.28 -11.80
C TYR A 147 14.06 -0.35 -13.01
N GLU A 148 13.92 -0.92 -14.20
CA GLU A 148 14.00 -0.22 -15.48
C GLU A 148 12.62 0.19 -16.00
N ILE A 149 12.59 1.08 -17.00
CA ILE A 149 11.35 1.42 -17.70
C ILE A 149 10.76 0.16 -18.34
N GLY A 150 9.47 -0.06 -18.13
CA GLY A 150 8.78 -1.23 -18.68
C GLY A 150 8.78 -2.44 -17.74
N ASP A 151 9.33 -2.34 -16.53
CA ASP A 151 9.21 -3.38 -15.51
C ASP A 151 7.81 -3.40 -14.88
N GLY A 152 7.37 -4.60 -14.48
CA GLY A 152 6.09 -4.81 -13.80
C GLY A 152 5.66 -6.27 -13.86
N ILE A 153 5.03 -6.76 -12.80
CA ILE A 153 4.51 -8.12 -12.72
C ILE A 153 3.13 -8.16 -13.38
N MET A 154 2.90 -9.14 -14.25
CA MET A 154 1.56 -9.40 -14.82
C MET A 154 0.84 -10.44 -13.99
N ILE A 155 -0.37 -10.11 -13.55
CA ILE A 155 -1.25 -11.04 -12.84
C ILE A 155 -2.62 -11.01 -13.53
N PRO A 156 -3.08 -12.13 -14.13
CA PRO A 156 -4.39 -12.16 -14.76
C PRO A 156 -5.49 -11.97 -13.71
N LYS A 157 -6.65 -11.44 -14.14
CA LYS A 157 -7.83 -11.43 -13.27
C LYS A 157 -8.16 -12.87 -12.82
N LYS A 158 -8.71 -13.00 -11.62
CA LYS A 158 -9.20 -14.27 -11.09
C LYS A 158 -10.34 -14.78 -11.98
N LEU A 159 -10.20 -15.99 -12.51
CA LEU A 159 -11.31 -16.65 -13.20
C LEU A 159 -12.41 -16.97 -12.17
N VAL A 160 -13.63 -16.53 -12.46
CA VAL A 160 -14.82 -16.98 -11.74
C VAL A 160 -15.23 -18.30 -12.39
N GLY A 161 -15.57 -19.30 -11.57
CA GLY A 161 -15.69 -20.72 -11.98
C GLY A 161 -16.80 -21.10 -12.96
N ASN A 162 -17.20 -20.23 -13.90
CA ASN A 162 -18.17 -20.52 -14.95
C ASN A 162 -17.62 -20.38 -16.38
N ASP A 163 -16.34 -20.05 -16.58
CA ASP A 163 -15.73 -19.96 -17.93
C ASP A 163 -15.06 -21.29 -18.37
N ARG A 164 -15.64 -22.42 -17.97
CA ARG A 164 -15.27 -23.77 -18.46
C ARG A 164 -16.49 -24.42 -19.10
N ASP A 165 -16.87 -23.90 -20.26
CA ASP A 165 -17.65 -24.64 -21.25
C ASP A 165 -16.74 -24.96 -22.45
#